data_AF-A0A9P6PRK2-F1
#
_entry.id   AF-A0A9P6PRK2-F1
#
_cell.length_a   1.000
_cell.length_b   1.000
_cell.length_c   1.000
_cell.angle_alpha   90.00
_cell.angle_beta   90.00
_cell.angle_gamma   90.00
#
_symmetry.space_group_name_H-M   'P 1'
#
loop_
_entity.id
_entity.type
_entity.pdbx_description
1 polymer ?
#
loop_
_entity_poly.entity_id
_entity_poly.type
_entity_poly.pdbx_seq_one_letter_code
_entity_poly.pdbx_strand_id
1 'polypeptide(L)'
;MEASTTIPPQSTGDSSANKKSKIIHRRVAPSKAPARILKKQIRSLERLLANTSTDASRTLPEEKVAETKAKILALQKQLQAVPPSGSNTGPSSKKGDNKENNNKKKRKADGEGDDNEDGPSVRGTKGLKARELRRAGRKIVAFKKQHPNYEDNEDDVKTMADLELDLLYIKHFPRNEPYISIYPDEPHEDNAQITQAEIRQKIADAIEKGEIRHGKKPLSEQQGQQEDEDEDEDDDGDEEEEEHDPENPISNWSDDEDVDEEEDNEEDTVTKQPPSKKTRTK
;
A
#
# COMPACT_ATOMS: atom_id res chain seq x y z
N MET A 1 17.39 -45.81 43.60
CA MET A 1 16.01 -45.96 43.11
C MET A 1 15.91 -45.08 41.89
N GLU A 2 16.23 -45.65 40.73
CA GLU A 2 16.24 -44.90 39.46
C GLU A 2 14.87 -45.05 38.82
N ALA A 3 14.18 -43.92 38.63
CA ALA A 3 12.87 -43.87 38.00
C ALA A 3 13.05 -43.88 36.47
N SER A 4 12.80 -45.03 35.84
CA SER A 4 12.68 -45.14 34.40
C SER A 4 11.35 -44.53 33.94
N THR A 5 11.41 -43.36 33.32
CA THR A 5 10.28 -42.72 32.66
C THR A 5 10.12 -43.30 31.26
N THR A 6 9.14 -44.19 31.10
CA THR A 6 8.73 -44.77 29.82
C THR A 6 7.89 -43.77 29.02
N ILE A 7 8.42 -43.29 27.89
CA ILE A 7 7.71 -42.40 26.95
C ILE A 7 6.94 -43.29 25.96
N PRO A 8 5.61 -43.10 25.79
CA PRO A 8 4.84 -43.88 24.82
C PRO A 8 5.11 -43.41 23.36
N PRO A 9 5.05 -44.31 22.37
CA PRO A 9 5.28 -43.97 20.98
C PRO A 9 4.11 -43.15 20.42
N GLN A 10 4.44 -41.99 19.84
CA GLN A 10 3.48 -41.15 19.11
C GLN A 10 3.11 -41.81 17.78
N SER A 11 1.81 -42.06 17.62
CA SER A 11 1.21 -42.65 16.42
C SER A 11 1.16 -41.59 15.31
N THR A 12 2.00 -41.73 14.29
CA THR A 12 1.92 -40.94 13.05
C THR A 12 0.80 -41.50 12.18
N GLY A 13 -0.39 -40.93 12.33
CA GLY A 13 -1.54 -41.20 11.47
C GLY A 13 -1.42 -40.41 10.17
N ASP A 14 -0.71 -40.97 9.19
CA ASP A 14 -0.77 -40.53 7.79
C ASP A 14 -2.16 -40.89 7.22
N SER A 15 -3.04 -39.89 7.15
CA SER A 15 -4.30 -39.96 6.42
C SER A 15 -4.31 -38.87 5.34
N SER A 16 -3.47 -39.06 4.32
CA SER A 16 -3.49 -38.30 3.08
C SER A 16 -4.72 -38.70 2.26
N ALA A 17 -5.88 -38.21 2.67
CA ALA A 17 -7.11 -38.27 1.89
C ALA A 17 -6.92 -37.44 0.62
N ASN A 18 -6.60 -38.14 -0.48
CA ASN A 18 -6.37 -37.60 -1.81
C ASN A 18 -7.70 -37.04 -2.39
N LYS A 19 -8.08 -35.83 -1.96
CA LYS A 19 -9.23 -35.10 -2.48
C LYS A 19 -8.88 -34.62 -3.88
N LYS A 20 -9.38 -35.34 -4.89
CA LYS A 20 -9.36 -34.90 -6.29
C LYS A 20 -10.11 -33.57 -6.38
N SER A 21 -9.38 -32.46 -6.45
CA SER A 21 -9.93 -31.14 -6.70
C SER A 21 -10.65 -31.17 -8.05
N LYS A 22 -11.97 -31.03 -8.02
CA LYS A 22 -12.74 -30.76 -9.25
C LYS A 22 -12.30 -29.39 -9.73
N ILE A 23 -11.49 -29.35 -10.79
CA ILE A 23 -11.18 -28.12 -11.52
C ILE A 23 -12.50 -27.63 -12.13
N ILE A 24 -13.19 -26.74 -11.40
CA ILE A 24 -14.35 -26.03 -11.92
C ILE A 24 -13.79 -25.02 -12.91
N HIS A 25 -13.83 -25.34 -14.19
CA HIS A 25 -13.63 -24.34 -15.25
C HIS A 25 -14.78 -23.33 -15.18
N ARG A 26 -14.64 -22.31 -14.31
CA ARG A 26 -15.49 -21.13 -14.33
C ARG A 26 -15.40 -20.58 -15.76
N ARG A 27 -16.49 -20.70 -16.51
CA ARG A 27 -16.61 -20.10 -17.84
C ARG A 27 -16.58 -18.59 -17.62
N VAL A 28 -15.39 -18.00 -17.64
CA VAL A 28 -15.20 -16.56 -17.61
C VAL A 28 -15.98 -16.01 -18.79
N ALA A 29 -17.08 -15.31 -18.51
CA ALA A 29 -17.83 -14.62 -19.55
C ALA A 29 -16.83 -13.76 -20.34
N PRO A 30 -16.78 -13.85 -21.68
CA PRO A 30 -15.85 -13.05 -22.47
C PRO A 30 -16.03 -11.60 -22.04
N SER A 31 -14.97 -11.02 -21.47
CA SER A 31 -15.06 -9.76 -20.74
C SER A 31 -15.82 -8.72 -21.57
N LYS A 32 -16.75 -8.01 -20.93
CA LYS A 32 -17.66 -7.00 -21.54
C LYS A 32 -16.97 -5.84 -22.29
N ALA A 33 -15.67 -5.88 -22.57
CA ALA A 33 -14.98 -4.86 -23.34
C ALA A 33 -13.90 -5.46 -24.27
N PRO A 34 -14.29 -6.14 -25.37
CA PRO A 34 -13.35 -6.56 -26.42
C PRO A 34 -12.47 -5.39 -26.91
N ALA A 35 -13.03 -4.18 -26.94
CA ALA A 35 -12.29 -2.95 -27.26
C ALA A 35 -11.13 -2.64 -26.28
N ARG A 36 -11.26 -2.95 -24.99
CA ARG A 36 -10.21 -2.67 -23.99
C ARG A 36 -9.00 -3.58 -24.20
N ILE A 37 -9.25 -4.85 -24.54
CA ILE A 37 -8.20 -5.84 -24.82
C ILE A 37 -7.44 -5.44 -26.09
N LEU A 38 -8.15 -5.12 -27.17
CA LEU A 38 -7.55 -4.67 -28.43
C LEU A 38 -6.69 -3.40 -28.22
N LYS A 39 -7.18 -2.42 -27.45
CA LYS A 39 -6.41 -1.21 -27.09
C LYS A 39 -5.15 -1.50 -26.27
N LYS A 40 -5.17 -2.50 -25.38
CA LYS A 40 -3.97 -2.93 -24.62
C LYS A 40 -2.94 -3.57 -25.55
N GLN A 41 -3.38 -4.43 -26.47
CA GLN A 41 -2.51 -5.09 -27.44
C GLN A 41 -1.82 -4.08 -28.38
N ILE A 42 -2.58 -3.10 -28.91
CA ILE A 42 -2.02 -2.01 -29.73
C ILE A 42 -0.91 -1.27 -28.99
N ARG A 43 -1.17 -0.81 -27.75
CA ARG A 43 -0.16 -0.10 -26.95
C ARG A 43 1.08 -0.93 -26.66
N SER A 44 0.90 -2.24 -26.45
CA SER A 44 2.03 -3.16 -26.22
C SER A 44 2.93 -3.26 -27.44
N LEU A 45 2.34 -3.37 -28.64
CA LEU A 45 3.10 -3.44 -29.90
C LEU A 45 3.76 -2.10 -30.25
N GLU A 46 3.09 -0.97 -29.97
CA GLU A 46 3.67 0.37 -30.14
C GLU A 46 4.89 0.59 -29.23
N ARG A 47 4.82 0.15 -27.97
CA ARG A 47 5.96 0.20 -27.04
C ARG A 47 7.13 -0.65 -27.53
N LEU A 48 6.85 -1.83 -28.07
CA LEU A 48 7.88 -2.71 -28.63
C LEU A 48 8.60 -2.02 -29.79
N LEU A 49 7.88 -1.31 -30.67
CA LEU A 49 8.48 -0.51 -31.74
C LEU A 49 9.26 0.71 -31.20
N ALA A 50 8.74 1.40 -30.18
CA ALA A 50 9.43 2.55 -29.57
C ALA A 50 10.77 2.14 -28.92
N ASN A 51 10.78 1.03 -28.18
CA ASN A 51 11.99 0.56 -27.50
C ASN A 51 13.07 0.08 -28.49
N THR A 52 12.69 -0.40 -29.69
CA THR A 52 13.67 -0.79 -30.73
C THR A 52 14.41 0.38 -31.35
N SER A 53 13.91 1.61 -31.19
CA SER A 53 14.54 2.81 -31.74
C SER A 53 15.58 3.42 -30.81
N THR A 54 15.49 3.12 -29.50
CA THR A 54 16.37 3.68 -28.46
C THR A 54 17.50 2.74 -28.09
N ASP A 55 17.34 1.43 -28.30
CA ASP A 55 18.29 0.40 -27.85
C ASP A 55 19.10 -0.16 -29.03
N ALA A 56 20.33 0.32 -29.20
CA ALA A 56 21.20 -0.01 -30.35
C ALA A 56 21.57 -1.50 -30.44
N SER A 57 21.43 -2.25 -29.35
CA SER A 57 21.73 -3.68 -29.25
C SER A 57 20.54 -4.58 -29.60
N ARG A 58 19.35 -4.01 -29.83
CA ARG A 58 18.07 -4.74 -29.97
C ARG A 58 17.34 -4.37 -31.26
N THR A 59 18.08 -4.25 -32.36
CA THR A 59 17.50 -4.05 -33.69
C THR A 59 16.75 -5.32 -34.12
N LEU A 60 15.42 -5.26 -34.08
CA LEU A 60 14.60 -6.32 -34.68
C LEU A 60 14.84 -6.36 -36.19
N PRO A 61 14.87 -7.54 -36.82
CA PRO A 61 14.94 -7.63 -38.27
C PRO A 61 13.78 -6.87 -38.90
N GLU A 62 14.04 -6.18 -40.02
CA GLU A 62 13.08 -5.30 -40.69
C GLU A 62 11.75 -6.01 -41.00
N GLU A 63 11.81 -7.31 -41.30
CA GLU A 63 10.65 -8.16 -41.53
C GLU A 63 9.72 -8.21 -40.30
N LYS A 64 10.28 -8.32 -39.08
CA LYS A 64 9.51 -8.32 -37.82
C LYS A 64 8.94 -6.95 -37.50
N VAL A 65 9.62 -5.88 -37.89
CA VAL A 65 9.09 -4.51 -37.77
C VAL A 65 7.91 -4.30 -38.72
N ALA A 66 7.99 -4.82 -39.96
CA ALA A 66 6.87 -4.78 -40.89
C ALA A 66 5.68 -5.63 -40.40
N GLU A 67 5.96 -6.84 -39.88
CA GLU A 67 4.95 -7.74 -39.33
C GLU A 67 4.21 -7.12 -38.12
N THR A 68 4.94 -6.44 -37.22
CA THR A 68 4.34 -5.79 -36.04
C THR A 68 3.49 -4.58 -36.43
N LYS A 69 3.93 -3.76 -37.40
CA LYS A 69 3.13 -2.67 -37.95
C LYS A 69 1.86 -3.17 -38.62
N ALA A 70 1.94 -4.24 -39.40
CA ALA A 70 0.77 -4.85 -40.03
C ALA A 70 -0.24 -5.38 -38.97
N LYS A 71 0.26 -5.98 -37.88
CA LYS A 71 -0.59 -6.42 -36.76
C LYS A 71 -1.29 -5.25 -36.07
N ILE A 72 -0.61 -4.12 -35.85
CA ILE A 72 -1.22 -2.91 -35.28
C ILE A 72 -2.38 -2.43 -36.16
N LEU A 73 -2.17 -2.34 -37.49
CA LEU A 73 -3.22 -1.92 -38.43
C LEU A 73 -4.42 -2.87 -38.43
N ALA A 74 -4.18 -4.19 -38.37
CA ALA A 74 -5.23 -5.18 -38.28
C ALA A 74 -6.06 -5.03 -36.98
N LEU A 75 -5.40 -4.83 -35.84
CA LEU A 75 -6.06 -4.61 -34.54
C LEU A 75 -6.84 -3.29 -34.50
N GLN A 76 -6.32 -2.22 -35.13
CA GLN A 76 -7.03 -0.94 -35.27
C GLN A 76 -8.29 -1.10 -36.11
N LYS A 77 -8.23 -1.87 -37.21
CA LYS A 77 -9.40 -2.20 -38.03
C LYS A 77 -10.44 -3.01 -37.24
N GLN A 78 -10.00 -3.98 -36.45
CA GLN A 78 -10.90 -4.71 -35.54
C GLN A 78 -11.53 -3.78 -34.51
N LEU A 79 -10.77 -2.84 -33.94
CA LEU A 79 -11.28 -1.89 -32.95
C LEU A 79 -12.35 -0.95 -33.54
N GLN A 80 -12.23 -0.55 -34.81
CA GLN A 80 -13.25 0.23 -35.51
C GLN A 80 -14.52 -0.59 -35.81
N ALA A 81 -14.37 -1.90 -36.01
CA ALA A 81 -15.51 -2.81 -36.23
C ALA A 81 -16.26 -3.14 -34.94
N VAL A 82 -15.64 -2.98 -33.77
CA VAL A 82 -16.32 -3.12 -32.48
C VAL A 82 -17.25 -1.91 -32.31
N PRO A 83 -18.58 -2.09 -32.27
CA PRO A 83 -19.49 -0.98 -32.03
C PRO A 83 -19.11 -0.33 -30.69
N PRO A 84 -19.20 1.01 -30.56
CA PRO A 84 -19.00 1.67 -29.28
C PRO A 84 -20.01 1.06 -28.30
N SER A 85 -19.53 0.15 -27.46
CA SER A 85 -20.33 -0.50 -26.41
C SER A 85 -21.04 0.61 -25.68
N GLY A 86 -22.36 0.62 -25.80
CA GLY A 86 -23.19 1.80 -25.63
C GLY A 86 -22.83 2.62 -24.40
N SER A 87 -22.77 3.94 -24.61
CA SER A 87 -23.43 4.85 -23.69
C SER A 87 -24.78 4.24 -23.35
N ASN A 88 -24.91 3.67 -22.14
CA ASN A 88 -26.19 3.34 -21.56
C ASN A 88 -26.95 4.66 -21.35
N THR A 89 -27.50 5.22 -22.42
CA THR A 89 -28.61 6.16 -22.37
C THR A 89 -29.86 5.32 -22.19
N GLY A 90 -29.99 4.70 -21.02
CA GLY A 90 -31.29 4.31 -20.54
C GLY A 90 -32.12 5.59 -20.37
N PRO A 91 -33.42 5.59 -20.71
CA PRO A 91 -34.28 6.75 -20.50
C PRO A 91 -34.30 7.08 -19.01
N SER A 92 -33.68 8.21 -18.65
CA SER A 92 -33.77 8.79 -17.33
C SER A 92 -35.20 9.23 -17.07
N SER A 93 -35.86 8.50 -16.17
CA SER A 93 -37.05 8.98 -15.47
C SER A 93 -36.70 10.27 -14.75
N LYS A 94 -37.43 11.33 -15.11
CA LYS A 94 -37.40 12.67 -14.50
C LYS A 94 -37.76 12.62 -13.01
N LYS A 95 -36.83 13.06 -12.16
CA LYS A 95 -37.01 13.78 -10.88
C LYS A 95 -35.59 13.97 -10.36
N GLY A 96 -34.96 15.11 -10.57
CA GLY A 96 -35.16 16.31 -9.76
C GLY A 96 -33.77 16.63 -9.17
N ASP A 97 -33.41 17.90 -9.18
CA ASP A 97 -32.29 18.49 -8.43
C ASP A 97 -30.87 18.41 -9.02
N ASN A 98 -30.61 19.46 -9.82
CA ASN A 98 -29.49 20.38 -9.63
C ASN A 98 -28.08 19.77 -9.45
N LYS A 99 -27.45 19.37 -10.55
CA LYS A 99 -25.99 19.19 -10.62
C LYS A 99 -25.40 20.11 -11.68
N GLU A 100 -25.04 21.29 -11.18
CA GLU A 100 -24.23 22.28 -11.87
C GLU A 100 -22.88 21.68 -12.27
N ASN A 101 -22.51 22.00 -13.51
CA ASN A 101 -21.36 21.52 -14.26
C ASN A 101 -20.04 21.58 -13.49
N ASN A 102 -19.24 20.52 -13.54
CA ASN A 102 -17.79 20.64 -13.40
C ASN A 102 -17.05 19.72 -14.37
N ASN A 103 -16.97 20.21 -15.60
CA ASN A 103 -16.09 19.73 -16.65
C ASN A 103 -14.88 20.68 -16.67
N LYS A 104 -13.79 20.39 -15.94
CA LYS A 104 -12.52 21.12 -16.12
C LYS A 104 -11.32 20.19 -16.01
N LYS A 105 -11.03 19.63 -17.18
CA LYS A 105 -9.78 18.99 -17.56
C LYS A 105 -8.80 20.08 -18.02
N LYS A 106 -7.52 19.92 -17.65
CA LYS A 106 -6.32 20.61 -18.16
C LYS A 106 -6.16 22.10 -17.84
N ARG A 107 -5.15 22.39 -17.03
CA ARG A 107 -3.99 23.23 -17.40
C ARG A 107 -2.81 22.90 -16.48
N LYS A 108 -1.72 22.40 -17.07
CA LYS A 108 -0.36 22.62 -16.56
C LYS A 108 0.14 23.92 -17.22
N ALA A 109 1.12 24.52 -16.54
CA ALA A 109 2.04 25.57 -16.98
C ALA A 109 1.63 27.00 -16.62
N ASP A 110 2.49 27.56 -15.77
CA ASP A 110 2.91 28.96 -15.67
C ASP A 110 1.94 29.93 -14.98
N GLY A 111 1.97 29.89 -13.66
CA GLY A 111 1.42 30.94 -12.79
C GLY A 111 2.45 31.30 -11.74
N GLU A 112 3.40 32.16 -12.11
CA GLU A 112 4.11 33.01 -11.14
C GLU A 112 3.06 33.92 -10.46
N GLY A 113 3.13 33.99 -9.13
CA GLY A 113 2.41 34.98 -8.33
C GLY A 113 1.04 34.51 -7.82
N ASP A 114 1.04 33.95 -6.61
CA ASP A 114 0.06 34.38 -5.62
C ASP A 114 0.62 34.12 -4.21
N ASP A 115 1.14 35.19 -3.61
CA ASP A 115 1.48 35.29 -2.18
C ASP A 115 0.16 35.27 -1.38
N ASN A 116 -0.45 34.09 -1.27
CA ASN A 116 -1.60 33.87 -0.39
C ASN A 116 -1.23 32.80 0.61
N GLU A 117 -1.30 33.18 1.88
CA GLU A 117 -1.02 32.35 3.05
C GLU A 117 -1.84 31.05 3.01
N ASP A 118 -1.24 30.01 2.42
CA ASP A 118 -1.73 28.65 2.45
C ASP A 118 -1.56 28.09 3.87
N GLY A 119 -2.46 28.50 4.76
CA GLY A 119 -2.72 27.74 5.98
C GLY A 119 -3.05 26.30 5.59
N PRO A 120 -2.51 25.29 6.31
CA PRO A 120 -2.62 23.88 5.93
C PRO A 120 -4.09 23.50 5.76
N SER A 121 -4.56 23.42 4.52
CA SER A 121 -5.97 23.17 4.28
C SER A 121 -6.36 21.81 4.87
N VAL A 122 -7.47 21.78 5.62
CA VAL A 122 -8.01 20.60 6.30
C VAL A 122 -8.26 19.41 5.34
N ARG A 123 -8.22 19.63 4.01
CA ARG A 123 -8.29 18.57 3.00
C ARG A 123 -6.99 17.78 2.83
N GLY A 124 -5.83 18.32 3.23
CA GLY A 124 -4.53 17.65 3.13
C GLY A 124 -4.33 16.53 4.15
N THR A 125 -4.94 16.64 5.33
CA THR A 125 -4.70 15.71 6.45
C THR A 125 -5.25 14.30 6.19
N LYS A 126 -6.38 14.18 5.48
CA LYS A 126 -6.95 12.87 5.11
C LYS A 126 -6.03 12.08 4.18
N GLY A 127 -5.38 12.76 3.23
CA GLY A 127 -4.41 12.14 2.33
C GLY A 127 -3.14 11.72 3.06
N LEU A 128 -2.72 12.52 4.04
CA LEU A 128 -1.52 12.26 4.85
C LEU A 128 -1.71 11.03 5.75
N LYS A 129 -2.82 10.95 6.51
CA LYS A 129 -3.16 9.76 7.32
C LYS A 129 -3.19 8.48 6.48
N ALA A 130 -3.81 8.52 5.29
CA ALA A 130 -3.90 7.35 4.42
C ALA A 130 -2.53 6.91 3.88
N ARG A 131 -1.63 7.85 3.58
CA ARG A 131 -0.25 7.55 3.17
C ARG A 131 0.53 6.90 4.30
N GLU A 132 0.44 7.46 5.51
CA GLU A 132 1.11 6.91 6.68
C GLU A 132 0.59 5.56 7.09
N LEU A 133 -0.72 5.32 7.00
CA LEU A 133 -1.31 4.02 7.28
C LEU A 133 -0.70 2.93 6.36
N ARG A 134 -0.49 3.26 5.08
CA ARG A 134 0.19 2.36 4.13
C ARG A 134 1.70 2.23 4.40
N ARG A 135 2.34 3.27 4.95
CA ARG A 135 3.77 3.24 5.30
C ARG A 135 4.00 2.37 6.54
N ALA A 136 3.20 2.55 7.59
CA ALA A 136 3.21 1.71 8.80
C ALA A 136 2.94 0.25 8.46
N GLY A 137 1.90 -0.04 7.67
CA GLY A 137 1.60 -1.41 7.24
C GLY A 137 2.76 -2.06 6.47
N ARG A 138 3.44 -1.30 5.60
CA ARG A 138 4.63 -1.80 4.89
C ARG A 138 5.82 -2.05 5.81
N LYS A 139 6.04 -1.19 6.80
CA LYS A 139 7.09 -1.40 7.82
C LYS A 139 6.85 -2.68 8.61
N ILE A 140 5.62 -2.94 9.05
CA ILE A 140 5.27 -4.19 9.75
C ILE A 140 5.56 -5.42 8.88
N VAL A 141 5.13 -5.39 7.62
CA VAL A 141 5.36 -6.52 6.69
C VAL A 141 6.86 -6.72 6.42
N ALA A 142 7.61 -5.63 6.20
CA ALA A 142 9.05 -5.68 6.01
C ALA A 142 9.77 -6.24 7.25
N PHE A 143 9.36 -5.79 8.44
CA PHE A 143 9.90 -6.26 9.71
C PHE A 143 9.69 -7.77 9.90
N LYS A 144 8.45 -8.26 9.74
CA LYS A 144 8.16 -9.71 9.80
C LYS A 144 8.94 -10.53 8.78
N LYS A 145 9.24 -9.96 7.62
CA LYS A 145 10.04 -10.61 6.59
C LYS A 145 11.53 -10.66 6.95
N GLN A 146 12.07 -9.60 7.54
CA GLN A 146 13.47 -9.50 7.96
C GLN A 146 13.76 -10.28 9.25
N HIS A 147 12.77 -10.38 10.14
CA HIS A 147 12.86 -11.07 11.42
C HIS A 147 11.80 -12.19 11.51
N PRO A 148 11.98 -13.33 10.80
CA PRO A 148 11.00 -14.43 10.84
C PRO A 148 10.75 -14.98 12.25
N ASN A 149 11.76 -14.90 13.13
CA ASN A 149 11.70 -15.37 14.51
C ASN A 149 11.70 -14.21 15.50
N TYR A 150 11.03 -13.10 15.18
CA TYR A 150 10.99 -11.91 16.05
C TYR A 150 10.43 -12.22 17.45
N GLU A 151 9.64 -13.29 17.61
CA GLU A 151 9.07 -13.72 18.88
C GLU A 151 10.12 -14.21 19.89
N ASP A 152 11.27 -14.70 19.42
CA ASP A 152 12.34 -15.25 20.27
C ASP A 152 13.25 -14.15 20.84
N ASN A 153 13.24 -12.96 20.24
CA ASN A 153 14.12 -11.85 20.62
C ASN A 153 13.29 -10.73 21.24
N GLU A 154 13.55 -10.43 22.53
CA GLU A 154 12.81 -9.40 23.27
C GLU A 154 12.86 -8.01 22.59
N ASP A 155 13.97 -7.69 21.93
CA ASP A 155 14.11 -6.39 21.25
C ASP A 155 13.31 -6.34 19.94
N ASP A 156 13.18 -7.47 19.25
CA ASP A 156 12.36 -7.59 18.05
C ASP A 156 10.86 -7.60 18.41
N VAL A 157 10.48 -8.20 19.53
CA VAL A 157 9.11 -8.13 20.06
C VAL A 157 8.74 -6.68 20.41
N LYS A 158 9.63 -5.93 21.07
CA LYS A 158 9.38 -4.52 21.41
C LYS A 158 9.21 -3.66 20.16
N THR A 159 10.11 -3.80 19.18
CA THR A 159 10.03 -3.05 17.92
C THR A 159 8.77 -3.41 17.12
N MET A 160 8.36 -4.68 17.10
CA MET A 160 7.08 -5.08 16.52
C MET A 160 5.89 -4.41 17.23
N ALA A 161 5.89 -4.39 18.57
CA ALA A 161 4.85 -3.73 19.36
C ALA A 161 4.79 -2.21 19.10
N ASP A 162 5.94 -1.55 18.96
CA ASP A 162 6.03 -0.13 18.62
C ASP A 162 5.44 0.15 17.22
N LEU A 163 5.72 -0.71 16.24
CA LEU A 163 5.15 -0.60 14.89
C LEU A 163 3.63 -0.81 14.88
N GLU A 164 3.11 -1.70 15.71
CA GLU A 164 1.65 -1.88 15.87
C GLU A 164 1.01 -0.69 16.56
N LEU A 165 1.68 -0.13 17.58
CA LEU A 165 1.22 1.08 18.25
C LEU A 165 1.17 2.27 17.29
N ASP A 166 2.15 2.40 16.38
CA ASP A 166 2.13 3.39 15.29
C ASP A 166 0.91 3.22 14.39
N LEU A 167 0.58 1.99 14.01
CA LEU A 167 -0.59 1.71 13.18
C LEU A 167 -1.89 2.12 13.90
N LEU A 168 -1.98 1.88 15.20
CA LEU A 168 -3.13 2.26 16.03
C LEU A 168 -3.20 3.76 16.26
N TYR A 169 -2.06 4.44 16.43
CA TYR A 169 -1.98 5.88 16.48
C TYR A 169 -2.63 6.53 15.26
N ILE A 170 -2.29 6.08 14.05
CA ILE A 170 -2.82 6.65 12.80
C ILE A 170 -4.35 6.47 12.73
N LYS A 171 -4.85 5.31 13.16
CA LYS A 171 -6.28 4.95 13.13
C LYS A 171 -7.10 5.71 14.17
N HIS A 172 -6.57 5.84 15.38
CA HIS A 172 -7.28 6.38 16.54
C HIS A 172 -6.87 7.81 16.91
N PHE A 173 -6.09 8.48 16.06
CA PHE A 173 -5.72 9.87 16.29
C PHE A 173 -6.96 10.77 16.45
N PRO A 174 -7.02 11.62 17.50
CA PRO A 174 -8.17 12.48 17.78
C PRO A 174 -8.63 13.29 16.56
N ARG A 175 -9.94 13.29 16.29
CA ARG A 175 -10.50 13.96 15.09
C ARG A 175 -10.53 15.49 15.21
N ASN A 176 -10.46 16.00 16.43
CA ASN A 176 -10.49 17.41 16.80
C ASN A 176 -9.12 18.11 16.73
N GLU A 177 -8.03 17.36 16.56
CA GLU A 177 -6.67 17.89 16.54
C GLU A 177 -6.05 17.78 15.14
N PRO A 178 -5.13 18.69 14.76
CA PRO A 178 -4.35 18.53 13.56
C PRO A 178 -3.49 17.28 13.66
N TYR A 179 -3.54 16.44 12.63
CA TYR A 179 -2.79 15.20 12.63
C TYR A 179 -1.28 15.45 12.62
N ILE A 180 -0.58 14.85 13.58
CA ILE A 180 0.88 14.92 13.69
C ILE A 180 1.47 13.68 13.02
N SER A 181 2.28 13.88 11.98
CA SER A 181 2.91 12.80 11.22
C SER A 181 3.84 11.96 12.09
N ILE A 182 3.79 10.64 11.99
CA ILE A 182 4.80 9.77 12.62
C ILE A 182 6.06 9.66 11.78
N TYR A 183 5.91 9.75 10.46
CA TYR A 183 7.01 9.60 9.52
C TYR A 183 7.14 10.87 8.67
N PRO A 184 7.46 12.02 9.31
CA PRO A 184 7.66 13.25 8.57
C PRO A 184 8.95 13.13 7.74
N ASP A 185 9.01 13.83 6.62
CA ASP A 185 10.20 13.88 5.78
C ASP A 185 11.28 14.78 6.43
N GLU A 186 10.86 15.76 7.23
CA GLU A 186 11.70 16.64 8.04
C GLU A 186 11.48 16.36 9.54
N PRO A 187 12.50 16.46 10.40
CA PRO A 187 12.32 16.24 11.83
C PRO A 187 11.33 17.24 12.44
N HIS A 188 10.37 16.75 13.22
CA HIS A 188 9.40 17.60 13.93
C HIS A 188 10.08 18.45 15.00
N GLU A 189 9.51 19.62 15.26
CA GLU A 189 9.81 20.42 16.45
C GLU A 189 9.55 19.62 17.75
N ASP A 190 10.33 19.88 18.79
CA ASP A 190 10.26 19.15 20.07
C ASP A 190 8.84 19.09 20.66
N ASN A 191 8.05 20.15 20.50
CA ASN A 191 6.67 20.22 21.01
C ASN A 191 5.73 19.20 20.32
N ALA A 192 5.90 19.00 19.01
CA ALA A 192 5.10 18.04 18.24
C ALA A 192 5.47 16.59 18.62
N GLN A 193 6.74 16.35 18.96
CA GLN A 193 7.19 15.03 19.43
C GLN A 193 6.63 14.70 20.82
N ILE A 194 6.60 15.67 21.73
CA ILE A 194 6.01 15.50 23.08
C ILE A 194 4.52 15.16 22.98
N THR A 195 3.76 15.95 22.22
CA THR A 195 2.31 15.71 22.02
C THR A 195 2.04 14.38 21.33
N GLN A 196 2.87 13.97 20.37
CA GLN A 196 2.80 12.65 19.77
C GLN A 196 3.01 11.53 20.79
N ALA A 197 4.03 11.64 21.65
CA ALA A 197 4.29 10.65 22.69
C ALA A 197 3.14 10.55 23.70
N GLU A 198 2.55 11.68 24.10
CA GLU A 198 1.37 11.70 24.98
C GLU A 198 0.17 10.99 24.35
N ILE A 199 -0.10 11.21 23.06
CA ILE A 199 -1.20 10.56 22.35
C ILE A 199 -0.93 9.05 22.21
N ARG A 200 0.30 8.65 21.91
CA ARG A 200 0.70 7.22 21.90
C ARG A 200 0.45 6.55 23.25
N GLN A 201 0.81 7.21 24.35
CA GLN A 201 0.58 6.70 25.69
C GLN A 201 -0.92 6.57 25.99
N LYS A 202 -1.74 7.58 25.66
CA LYS A 202 -3.21 7.50 25.81
C LYS A 202 -3.80 6.32 25.05
N ILE A 203 -3.28 6.02 23.86
CA ILE A 203 -3.72 4.89 23.05
C ILE A 203 -3.28 3.57 23.68
N ALA A 204 -2.05 3.47 24.18
CA ALA A 204 -1.58 2.30 24.93
C ALA A 204 -2.45 2.03 26.17
N ASP A 205 -2.76 3.06 26.95
CA ASP A 205 -3.66 2.95 28.11
C ASP A 205 -5.08 2.52 27.69
N ALA A 206 -5.58 3.01 26.55
CA ALA A 206 -6.90 2.65 26.02
C ALA A 206 -6.96 1.20 25.50
N ILE A 207 -5.85 0.68 24.99
CA ILE A 207 -5.68 -0.73 24.63
C ILE A 207 -5.72 -1.60 25.90
N GLU A 208 -4.98 -1.23 26.94
CA GLU A 208 -4.96 -1.96 28.21
C GLU A 208 -6.35 -1.99 28.88
N LYS A 209 -7.09 -0.88 28.79
CA LYS A 209 -8.49 -0.77 29.26
C LYS A 209 -9.48 -1.57 28.39
N GLY A 210 -9.07 -2.06 27.22
CA GLY A 210 -9.91 -2.78 26.29
C GLY A 210 -10.91 -1.91 25.51
N GLU A 211 -10.72 -0.59 25.51
CA GLU A 211 -11.54 0.37 24.75
C GLU A 211 -11.23 0.30 23.25
N ILE A 212 -9.95 0.10 22.91
CA ILE A 212 -9.48 -0.13 21.54
C ILE A 212 -9.20 -1.62 21.36
N ARG A 213 -9.93 -2.29 20.45
CA ARG A 213 -9.71 -3.71 20.13
C ARG A 213 -8.75 -3.87 18.95
N HIS A 214 -7.66 -4.61 19.13
CA HIS A 214 -6.80 -5.04 18.02
C HIS A 214 -7.62 -5.81 16.97
N GLY A 215 -7.53 -5.40 15.72
CA GLY A 215 -8.10 -6.15 14.58
C GLY A 215 -9.60 -5.96 14.30
N LYS A 216 -10.35 -5.18 15.09
CA LYS A 216 -11.75 -4.86 14.75
C LYS A 216 -11.85 -3.42 14.24
N LYS A 217 -12.56 -3.22 13.13
CA LYS A 217 -12.93 -1.87 12.68
C LYS A 217 -13.58 -1.14 13.86
N PRO A 218 -13.23 0.15 14.13
CA PRO A 218 -13.80 0.88 15.25
C PRO A 218 -15.33 0.87 15.14
N LEU A 219 -16.00 0.29 16.13
CA LEU A 219 -17.48 0.21 16.18
C LEU A 219 -18.14 1.61 16.23
N SER A 220 -17.36 2.66 16.54
CA SER A 220 -17.83 4.05 16.59
C SER A 220 -18.08 4.69 15.22
N GLU A 221 -17.83 3.98 14.12
CA GLU A 221 -18.27 4.42 12.78
C GLU A 221 -19.75 4.10 12.49
N GLN A 222 -20.45 3.36 13.36
CA GLN A 222 -21.89 3.09 13.25
C GLN A 222 -22.79 3.99 14.11
N GLN A 223 -22.25 4.82 15.02
CA GLN A 223 -23.06 5.64 15.93
C GLN A 223 -23.27 7.11 15.49
N GLY A 224 -22.99 7.44 14.23
CA GLY A 224 -23.14 8.81 13.70
C GLY A 224 -23.98 8.96 12.43
N GLN A 225 -24.59 7.87 11.94
CA GLN A 225 -25.48 7.89 10.76
C GLN A 225 -26.71 7.00 11.01
N GLN A 226 -27.58 7.42 11.92
CA GLN A 226 -29.04 7.37 11.71
C GLN A 226 -29.34 8.74 11.09
N GLU A 227 -29.92 8.93 9.91
CA GLU A 227 -31.17 8.45 9.28
C GLU A 227 -30.84 8.33 7.76
N ASP A 228 -31.22 7.31 6.99
CA ASP A 228 -32.56 6.81 6.72
C ASP A 228 -32.54 5.30 6.46
N GLU A 229 -33.50 4.62 7.07
CA GLU A 229 -33.87 3.23 6.83
C GLU A 229 -34.44 3.09 5.41
N ASP A 230 -33.79 2.27 4.58
CA ASP A 230 -34.47 1.45 3.59
C ASP A 230 -33.77 0.09 3.63
N GLU A 231 -34.36 -0.80 4.42
CA GLU A 231 -34.11 -2.24 4.46
C GLU A 231 -34.34 -2.82 3.06
N ASP A 232 -33.28 -3.30 2.43
CA ASP A 232 -33.37 -4.42 1.49
C ASP A 232 -32.28 -5.42 1.90
N GLU A 233 -32.70 -6.33 2.79
CA GLU A 233 -32.01 -7.57 3.14
C GLU A 233 -31.93 -8.46 1.89
N ASP A 234 -30.74 -8.57 1.30
CA ASP A 234 -30.34 -9.77 0.56
C ASP A 234 -28.93 -10.17 1.02
N ASP A 235 -28.95 -10.97 2.07
CA ASP A 235 -27.88 -11.80 2.61
C ASP A 235 -27.42 -12.83 1.56
N ASP A 236 -26.28 -12.57 0.92
CA ASP A 236 -25.47 -13.56 0.22
C ASP A 236 -24.03 -13.45 0.71
N GLY A 237 -23.79 -14.01 1.90
CA GLY A 237 -22.46 -14.19 2.48
C GLY A 237 -21.54 -15.05 1.59
N ASP A 238 -20.68 -14.37 0.83
CA ASP A 238 -19.52 -14.96 0.15
C ASP A 238 -18.27 -14.68 1.00
N GLU A 239 -18.05 -15.53 2.02
CA GLU A 239 -16.77 -15.64 2.72
C GLU A 239 -15.74 -16.25 1.76
N GLU A 240 -15.12 -15.39 0.93
CA GLU A 240 -13.93 -15.76 0.16
C GLU A 240 -12.74 -15.98 1.14
N GLU A 241 -12.50 -17.24 1.50
CA GLU A 241 -11.19 -17.67 2.00
C GLU A 241 -10.15 -17.43 0.90
N GLU A 242 -9.42 -16.32 1.03
CA GLU A 242 -8.30 -15.93 0.16
C GLU A 242 -7.13 -16.92 0.39
N GLU A 243 -7.17 -18.07 -0.30
CA GLU A 243 -6.04 -19.00 -0.39
C GLU A 243 -4.85 -18.27 -1.03
N HIS A 244 -3.90 -17.90 -0.17
CA HIS A 244 -2.62 -17.32 -0.54
C HIS A 244 -1.81 -18.35 -1.35
N ASP A 245 -1.82 -18.20 -2.68
CA ASP A 245 -1.05 -19.02 -3.62
C ASP A 245 0.46 -18.70 -3.48
N PRO A 246 1.31 -19.62 -2.98
CA PRO A 246 2.74 -19.36 -2.77
C PRO A 246 3.56 -19.40 -4.08
N GLU A 247 2.95 -19.67 -5.23
CA GLU A 247 3.68 -19.88 -6.50
C GLU A 247 3.76 -18.65 -7.42
N ASN A 248 3.24 -17.49 -7.01
CA ASN A 248 3.58 -16.23 -7.66
C ASN A 248 4.79 -15.61 -6.96
N PRO A 249 6.04 -15.82 -7.45
CA PRO A 249 7.14 -14.98 -7.03
C PRO A 249 6.75 -13.55 -7.40
N ILE A 250 6.54 -12.75 -6.36
CA ILE A 250 6.47 -11.30 -6.44
C ILE A 250 7.66 -10.91 -7.30
N SER A 251 7.36 -10.55 -8.55
CA SER A 251 8.35 -10.08 -9.50
C SER A 251 9.20 -9.06 -8.78
N ASN A 252 10.52 -9.29 -8.74
CA ASN A 252 11.54 -8.32 -8.39
C ASN A 252 11.03 -6.92 -8.72
N TRP A 253 10.48 -6.24 -7.72
CA TRP A 253 10.40 -4.82 -7.73
C TRP A 253 11.85 -4.42 -7.55
N SER A 254 12.44 -4.11 -8.70
CA SER A 254 13.68 -3.40 -8.89
C SER A 254 13.83 -2.39 -7.76
N ASP A 255 14.65 -2.81 -6.82
CA ASP A 255 15.39 -2.02 -5.86
C ASP A 255 16.30 -1.11 -6.70
N ASP A 256 15.69 -0.07 -7.24
CA ASP A 256 16.35 1.06 -7.91
C ASP A 256 16.69 2.07 -6.81
N GLU A 257 17.38 1.59 -5.76
CA GLU A 257 18.19 2.44 -4.91
C GLU A 257 19.43 2.79 -5.74
N ASP A 258 19.32 3.90 -6.47
CA ASP A 258 20.45 4.74 -6.81
C ASP A 258 21.14 5.13 -5.50
N VAL A 259 22.04 4.27 -5.03
CA VAL A 259 23.08 4.60 -4.06
C VAL A 259 24.03 5.54 -4.80
N ASP A 260 23.82 6.83 -4.62
CA ASP A 260 24.86 7.83 -4.84
C ASP A 260 26.01 7.48 -3.87
N GLU A 261 27.00 6.74 -4.37
CA GLU A 261 28.36 6.68 -3.83
C GLU A 261 28.96 8.09 -3.91
N GLU A 262 28.60 8.97 -2.95
CA GLU A 262 29.42 10.14 -2.68
C GLU A 262 30.69 9.69 -1.96
N GLU A 263 31.77 9.84 -2.72
CA GLU A 263 33.17 9.59 -2.40
C GLU A 263 33.55 9.91 -0.94
N ASP A 264 34.24 8.94 -0.34
CA ASP A 264 35.21 9.10 0.73
C ASP A 264 36.04 10.37 0.52
N ASN A 265 35.74 11.41 1.30
CA ASN A 265 36.67 12.50 1.54
C ASN A 265 37.15 12.38 2.99
N GLU A 266 38.20 11.57 3.18
CA GLU A 266 39.00 11.51 4.39
C GLU A 266 39.65 12.89 4.63
N GLU A 267 38.95 13.81 5.31
CA GLU A 267 39.57 15.01 5.88
C GLU A 267 39.82 14.83 7.38
N ASP A 268 41.08 14.48 7.65
CA ASP A 268 41.80 14.43 8.91
C ASP A 268 41.64 15.76 9.70
N THR A 269 40.76 15.78 10.71
CA THR A 269 40.77 16.82 11.74
C THR A 269 40.97 16.24 13.14
N VAL A 270 42.21 15.86 13.42
CA VAL A 270 42.96 16.10 14.66
C VAL A 270 42.11 16.54 15.87
N THR A 271 41.61 15.55 16.62
CA THR A 271 41.00 15.73 17.94
C THR A 271 42.07 16.13 18.97
N LYS A 272 42.30 17.43 19.17
CA LYS A 272 43.07 17.95 20.32
C LYS A 272 42.22 17.86 21.60
N GLN A 273 42.34 16.75 22.33
CA GLN A 273 41.94 16.68 23.74
C GLN A 273 42.94 17.48 24.61
N PRO A 274 42.50 18.45 25.43
CA PRO A 274 43.35 19.05 26.45
C PRO A 274 43.46 18.14 27.69
N PRO A 275 44.63 18.07 28.35
CA PRO A 275 44.85 17.20 29.50
C PRO A 275 44.12 17.68 30.76
N SER A 276 43.44 16.75 31.42
CA SER A 276 42.79 16.93 32.72
C SER A 276 43.81 17.31 33.80
N LYS A 277 43.59 18.45 34.46
CA LYS A 277 44.36 18.86 35.65
C LYS A 277 43.98 18.01 36.86
N LYS A 278 44.93 17.24 37.37
CA LYS A 278 44.87 16.60 38.70
C LYS A 278 44.89 17.68 39.79
N THR A 279 43.79 17.83 40.53
CA THR A 279 43.81 18.50 41.83
C THR A 279 44.35 17.53 42.88
N ARG A 280 45.46 17.92 43.50
CA ARG A 280 46.08 17.27 44.66
C ARG A 280 45.58 18.00 45.89
N THR A 281 44.71 17.36 46.67
CA THR A 281 44.36 17.78 48.03
C THR A 281 45.15 16.92 49.02
N LYS A 282 45.88 17.61 49.90
CA LYS A 282 46.41 17.09 51.16
C LYS A 282 45.50 17.60 52.28
#